data_AF-A0A095WV98-F1
#
_entry.id   AF-A0A095WV98-F1
#
_cell.length_a   1.000
_cell.length_b   1.000
_cell.length_c   1.000
_cell.angle_alpha   90.00
_cell.angle_beta   90.00
_cell.angle_gamma   90.00
#
_symmetry.space_group_name_H-M   'P 1'
#
loop_
_entity.id
_entity.type
_entity.pdbx_description
1 polymer ?
#
loop_
_entity_poly.entity_id
_entity_poly.type
_entity_poly.pdbx_seq_one_letter_code
_entity_poly.pdbx_strand_id
1 'polypeptide(L)'
;MEHTLPNWTRIEGVIIAEHLDPKVVADFITKTKVVATIDWYDRTPNLMGLTLAEEGGRLAAVNDANEIAPVVEIEDFALDLANEFNAEVMIDEVSA
;
A
#
# COMPACT_ATOMS: atom_id res chain seq x y z
N MET A 1 6.39 -30.27 7.51
CA MET A 1 5.80 -28.95 7.82
C MET A 1 5.00 -28.58 6.58
N GLU A 2 3.67 -28.58 6.67
CA GLU A 2 2.84 -28.06 5.59
C GLU A 2 3.14 -26.56 5.47
N HIS A 3 3.67 -26.13 4.32
CA HIS A 3 3.64 -24.71 3.97
C HIS A 3 2.20 -24.42 3.57
N THR A 4 1.39 -23.93 4.51
CA THR A 4 0.14 -23.26 4.17
C THR A 4 0.52 -22.06 3.33
N LEU A 5 0.15 -22.07 2.04
CA LEU A 5 0.34 -20.91 1.19
C LEU A 5 -0.52 -19.77 1.77
N PRO A 6 0.00 -18.52 1.82
CA PRO A 6 -0.78 -17.40 2.29
C PRO A 6 -2.06 -17.26 1.45
N ASN A 7 -3.20 -17.04 2.09
CA ASN A 7 -4.47 -16.80 1.42
C ASN A 7 -4.63 -15.29 1.20
N TRP A 8 -3.96 -14.77 0.17
CA TRP A 8 -3.97 -13.36 -0.15
C TRP A 8 -5.34 -12.87 -0.61
N THR A 9 -5.88 -11.88 0.10
CA THR A 9 -7.02 -11.08 -0.34
C THR A 9 -6.52 -9.88 -1.12
N ARG A 10 -7.10 -9.62 -2.29
CA ARG A 10 -6.86 -8.37 -3.02
C ARG A 10 -7.71 -7.27 -2.39
N ILE A 11 -7.07 -6.19 -1.96
CA ILE A 11 -7.76 -4.99 -1.47
C ILE A 11 -7.35 -3.77 -2.30
N GLU A 12 -8.20 -2.74 -2.26
CA GLU A 12 -8.01 -1.50 -3.00
C GLU A 12 -7.77 -0.35 -2.04
N GLY A 13 -7.00 0.63 -2.49
CA GLY A 13 -6.81 1.88 -1.79
C GLY A 13 -6.74 3.07 -2.72
N VAL A 14 -6.86 4.25 -2.14
CA VAL A 14 -6.68 5.52 -2.83
C VAL A 14 -5.87 6.48 -1.96
N ILE A 15 -5.03 7.27 -2.61
CA ILE A 15 -4.31 8.41 -2.03
C ILE A 15 -4.85 9.66 -2.71
N ILE A 16 -5.25 10.65 -1.92
CA ILE A 16 -5.76 11.93 -2.41
C ILE A 16 -4.96 13.07 -1.78
N ALA A 17 -4.27 13.87 -2.60
CA ALA A 17 -3.49 15.03 -2.14
C ALA A 17 -3.54 16.17 -3.16
N GLU A 18 -3.18 17.39 -2.76
CA GLU A 18 -3.12 18.54 -3.68
C GLU A 18 -2.17 18.30 -4.86
N HIS A 19 -1.07 17.58 -4.61
CA HIS A 19 -0.12 17.16 -5.62
C HIS A 19 0.44 15.77 -5.29
N LEU A 20 0.32 14.83 -6.23
CA LEU A 20 0.96 13.52 -6.14
C LEU A 20 1.91 13.33 -7.33
N ASP A 21 3.19 13.10 -7.03
CA ASP A 21 4.15 12.61 -8.01
C ASP A 21 4.19 11.07 -7.93
N PRO A 22 3.74 10.35 -8.98
CA PRO A 22 3.73 8.88 -9.00
C PRO A 22 5.08 8.25 -8.71
N LYS A 23 6.16 8.91 -9.14
CA LYS A 23 7.50 8.39 -8.90
C LYS A 23 7.86 8.50 -7.41
N VAL A 24 7.54 9.62 -6.76
CA VAL A 24 7.85 9.80 -5.34
C VAL A 24 7.02 8.84 -4.48
N VAL A 25 5.75 8.64 -4.82
CA VAL A 25 4.89 7.64 -4.14
C VAL A 25 5.43 6.22 -4.32
N ALA A 26 5.82 5.84 -5.54
CA ALA A 26 6.41 4.53 -5.80
C ALA A 26 7.74 4.32 -5.06
N ASP A 27 8.60 5.35 -5.01
CA ASP A 27 9.87 5.30 -4.28
C ASP A 27 9.64 5.18 -2.76
N PHE A 28 8.58 5.78 -2.21
CA PHE A 28 8.19 5.61 -0.82
C PHE A 28 7.69 4.18 -0.53
N ILE A 29 6.74 3.67 -1.30
CA ILE A 29 6.20 2.31 -1.12
C ILE A 29 7.31 1.25 -1.26
N THR A 30 8.27 1.48 -2.16
CA THR A 30 9.44 0.59 -2.29
C THR A 30 10.25 0.50 -0.97
N LYS A 31 10.36 1.60 -0.20
CA LYS A 31 11.08 1.60 1.08
C LYS A 31 10.33 0.84 2.18
N THR A 32 8.99 0.79 2.13
CA THR A 32 8.19 -0.01 3.07
C THR A 32 8.22 -1.51 2.74
N LYS A 33 8.79 -1.87 1.59
CA LYS A 33 8.85 -3.23 1.02
C LYS A 33 7.47 -3.83 0.71
N VAL A 34 6.40 -3.05 0.82
CA VAL A 34 5.02 -3.47 0.50
C VAL A 34 4.92 -3.73 -1.00
N VAL A 35 4.25 -4.83 -1.36
CA VAL A 35 3.92 -5.15 -2.74
C VAL A 35 2.64 -4.43 -3.11
N ALA A 36 2.75 -3.44 -3.98
CA ALA A 36 1.62 -2.65 -4.46
C ALA A 36 1.67 -2.46 -5.97
N THR A 37 0.49 -2.40 -6.59
CA THR A 37 0.32 -1.77 -7.90
C THR A 37 -0.20 -0.36 -7.69
N ILE A 38 0.32 0.58 -8.48
CA ILE A 38 -0.08 1.98 -8.45
C ILE A 38 -0.77 2.31 -9.77
N ASP A 39 -1.99 2.83 -9.68
CA ASP A 39 -2.73 3.36 -10.82
C ASP A 39 -2.78 4.89 -10.75
N TRP A 40 -2.32 5.55 -11.82
CA TRP A 40 -2.32 6.99 -11.92
C TRP A 40 -2.81 7.46 -13.29
N TYR A 41 -3.54 8.57 -13.31
CA TYR A 41 -4.15 9.13 -14.51
C TYR A 41 -3.78 10.60 -14.65
N ASP A 42 -3.22 10.99 -15.80
CA ASP A 42 -2.83 12.39 -16.11
C ASP A 42 -3.96 13.40 -15.89
N ARG A 43 -5.21 12.97 -16.02
CA ARG A 43 -6.41 13.83 -15.89
C ARG A 43 -6.86 14.08 -14.46
N THR A 44 -6.37 13.28 -13.49
CA THR A 44 -6.69 13.40 -12.07
C THR A 44 -5.39 13.30 -11.26
N PRO A 45 -4.49 14.30 -11.38
CA PRO A 45 -3.14 14.23 -10.79
C PRO A 45 -3.13 14.25 -9.25
N ASN A 46 -4.27 14.59 -8.65
CA ASN A 46 -4.50 14.65 -7.21
C ASN A 46 -4.97 13.31 -6.62
N LEU A 47 -5.16 12.27 -7.45
CA LEU A 47 -5.67 10.97 -7.03
C LEU A 47 -4.79 9.85 -7.59
N MET A 48 -4.50 8.88 -6.74
CA MET A 48 -3.76 7.67 -7.09
C MET A 48 -4.47 6.44 -6.54
N GLY A 49 -4.68 5.43 -7.36
CA GLY A 49 -5.18 4.13 -6.95
C GLY A 49 -4.05 3.23 -6.48
N LEU A 50 -4.35 2.38 -5.49
CA LEU A 50 -3.49 1.33 -5.01
C LEU A 50 -4.24 0.00 -5.09
N THR A 51 -3.57 -1.03 -5.59
CA THR A 51 -3.99 -2.42 -5.37
C THR A 51 -2.95 -3.10 -4.50
N LEU A 52 -3.42 -3.74 -3.43
CA LEU A 52 -2.59 -4.38 -2.41
C LEU A 52 -3.05 -5.84 -2.19
N ALA A 53 -2.19 -6.63 -1.56
CA ALA A 53 -2.52 -7.96 -1.07
C ALA A 53 -2.47 -7.99 0.46
N GLU A 54 -3.49 -8.57 1.08
CA GLU A 54 -3.70 -8.62 2.53
C GLU A 54 -3.87 -10.06 3.01
N GLU A 55 -3.41 -10.32 4.24
CA GLU A 55 -3.76 -11.51 5.01
C GLU A 55 -3.77 -11.18 6.51
N GLY A 56 -4.95 -11.26 7.13
CA GLY A 56 -5.12 -11.09 8.57
C GLY A 56 -4.87 -9.68 9.10
N GLY A 57 -5.24 -8.65 8.33
CA GLY A 57 -5.02 -7.23 8.64
C GLY A 57 -3.66 -6.68 8.21
N ARG A 58 -2.83 -7.51 7.57
CA ARG A 58 -1.47 -7.16 7.18
C ARG A 58 -1.23 -7.25 5.69
N LEU A 59 -0.47 -6.29 5.18
CA LEU A 59 -0.07 -6.21 3.79
C LEU A 59 1.08 -7.17 3.48
N ALA A 60 1.03 -7.71 2.26
CA ALA A 60 2.11 -8.43 1.63
C ALA A 60 3.33 -7.53 1.47
N ALA A 61 4.44 -7.88 2.12
CA ALA A 61 5.71 -7.20 1.98
C ALA A 61 6.87 -8.19 1.87
N VAL A 62 7.98 -7.73 1.30
CA VAL A 62 9.23 -8.51 1.24
C VAL A 62 9.88 -8.52 2.63
N ASN A 63 9.95 -9.69 3.26
CA ASN A 63 10.60 -9.85 4.55
C ASN A 63 12.15 -9.89 4.44
N ASP A 64 12.86 -10.04 5.56
CA ASP A 64 14.32 -10.09 5.56
C ASP A 64 14.92 -11.39 4.97
N ALA A 65 14.09 -12.43 4.83
CA ALA A 65 14.43 -13.65 4.08
C ALA A 65 14.19 -13.51 2.57
N ASN A 66 13.78 -12.33 2.10
CA ASN A 66 13.46 -12.03 0.70
C ASN A 66 12.25 -12.83 0.16
N GLU A 67 11.29 -13.12 1.05
CA GLU A 67 10.03 -13.81 0.76
C GLU A 67 8.85 -12.85 0.95
N ILE A 68 7.73 -13.11 0.27
CA ILE A 68 6.49 -12.34 0.47
C ILE A 68 5.75 -12.89 1.70
N ALA A 69 5.51 -12.04 2.69
CA ALA A 69 4.84 -12.39 3.93
C ALA A 69 3.95 -11.23 4.45
N PRO A 70 2.92 -11.53 5.27
CA PRO A 70 2.04 -10.51 5.86
C PRO A 70 2.72 -9.82 7.05
N VAL A 71 3.39 -8.70 6.81
CA VAL A 71 4.30 -8.09 7.79
C VAL A 71 4.00 -6.65 8.16
N VAL A 72 3.30 -5.90 7.31
CA VAL A 72 2.99 -4.47 7.53
C VAL A 72 1.52 -4.34 7.89
N GLU A 73 1.19 -3.74 9.04
CA GLU A 73 -0.21 -3.45 9.42
C GLU A 73 -0.80 -2.39 8.48
N ILE A 74 -2.05 -2.55 8.07
CA ILE A 74 -2.70 -1.65 7.09
C ILE A 74 -2.82 -0.24 7.65
N GLU A 75 -3.16 -0.11 8.94
CA GLU A 75 -3.33 1.16 9.63
C GLU A 75 -2.03 1.96 9.67
N ASP A 76 -0.91 1.30 9.98
CA ASP A 76 0.40 1.94 10.00
C ASP A 76 0.79 2.41 8.59
N PHE A 77 0.57 1.57 7.58
CA PHE A 77 0.88 1.93 6.19
C PHE A 77 0.03 3.09 5.67
N ALA A 78 -1.28 3.11 5.98
CA ALA A 78 -2.16 4.20 5.59
C ALA A 78 -1.73 5.52 6.27
N LEU A 79 -1.42 5.47 7.56
CA LEU A 79 -0.97 6.63 8.34
C LEU A 79 0.39 7.16 7.85
N ASP A 80 1.33 6.27 7.53
CA ASP A 80 2.63 6.63 6.99
C ASP A 80 2.50 7.35 5.63
N LEU A 81 1.63 6.86 4.74
CA LEU A 81 1.32 7.53 3.47
C LEU A 81 0.66 8.90 3.69
N ALA A 82 -0.34 8.97 4.56
CA ALA A 82 -1.06 10.21 4.85
C ALA A 82 -0.11 11.30 5.38
N ASN A 83 0.78 10.93 6.30
CA ASN A 83 1.77 11.84 6.88
C ASN A 83 2.86 12.27 5.87
N GLU A 84 3.43 11.33 5.11
CA GLU A 84 4.50 11.65 4.15
C GLU A 84 4.00 12.59 3.04
N PHE A 85 2.78 12.34 2.54
CA PHE A 85 2.24 13.07 1.40
C PHE A 85 1.26 14.18 1.75
N ASN A 86 0.99 14.40 3.05
CA ASN A 86 -0.06 15.30 3.53
C ASN A 86 -1.37 15.04 2.75
N ALA A 87 -1.78 13.78 2.76
CA ALA A 87 -2.81 13.21 1.91
C ALA A 87 -3.93 12.57 2.75
N GLU A 88 -5.13 12.47 2.17
CA GLU A 88 -6.16 11.56 2.65
C GLU A 88 -5.93 10.18 2.03
N VAL A 89 -5.85 9.16 2.87
CA VAL A 89 -5.59 7.78 2.44
C VAL A 89 -6.73 6.89 2.90
N MET A 90 -7.27 6.10 1.98
CA MET A 90 -8.28 5.08 2.27
C MET A 90 -7.82 3.76 1.69
N ILE A 91 -7.76 2.71 2.51
CA ILE A 91 -7.38 1.34 2.10
C ILE A 91 -8.40 0.40 2.71
N ASP A 92 -9.23 -0.22 1.88
CA ASP A 92 -10.38 -1.02 2.31
C ASP A 92 -11.26 -0.28 3.35
N GLU A 93 -11.37 -0.78 4.58
CA GLU A 93 -12.12 -0.13 5.67
C GLU A 93 -11.29 0.88 6.50
N VAL A 94 -9.97 0.98 6.25
CA VAL A 94 -9.05 1.85 6.97
C VAL A 94 -8.95 3.22 6.29
N SER A 95 -8.98 4.30 7.09
CA SER A 95 -8.71 5.66 6.63
C SER A 95 -7.73 6.39 7.54
N ALA A 96 -6.88 7.24 6.95
CA ALA A 96 -5.89 8.05 7.64
C ALA A 96 -5.71 9.43 6.99
#